data_AF-S8D494-F1
#
_entry.id   AF-S8D494-F1
#
_cell.length_a   1.000
_cell.length_b   1.000
_cell.length_c   1.000
_cell.angle_alpha   90.00
_cell.angle_beta   90.00
_cell.angle_gamma   90.00
#
_symmetry.space_group_name_H-M   'P 1'
#
loop_
_entity.id
_entity.type
_entity.pdbx_description
1 polymer ?
#
loop_
_entity_poly.entity_id
_entity_poly.type
_entity_poly.pdbx_seq_one_letter_code
_entity_poly.pdbx_strand_id
1 'polypeptide(L)'
;ERRNDSRDSELMDLKYQYYRDLRDGKIRLKTSGKHYFFCPFCPDNRREYELMELQRHAYRISEEPRAARSFSDCARHMALLKYLNEKSESKRRCTPGTSKSRTPRRTRDRDDPPIVWPWTGIIANIPIELKDGKYVADSGRKLKEELVAEGFNPVKIHPLWDSRGHSGFAAVEFKRDWEGFSNAMEFETTFEMRQHGKKDWNTRNGGDDKQQQQLYGWLAREEEYRSKGVIGRHLQKNGDLKTVAEIQVEDQRKDTALVTKLSDVLLSKSERSEAMKKRISRKDRIINDLLASQEEMTQSYNEEMKAIQDDAYRRLRKIMEDSERTKAELENRRQRLKSRERELKQRRVWNDTEK
;
A
#
# COMPACT_ATOMS: atom_id res chain seq x y z
N GLU A 1 11.78 -0.75 27.25
CA GLU A 1 12.09 -1.39 25.95
C GLU A 1 12.33 -2.90 26.10
N ARG A 2 13.22 -3.40 26.96
CA ARG A 2 13.46 -4.86 27.18
C ARG A 2 12.22 -5.75 27.45
N ARG A 3 11.14 -5.19 28.03
CA ARG A 3 9.90 -5.93 28.35
C ARG A 3 8.99 -6.18 27.13
N ASN A 4 9.12 -5.37 26.08
CA ASN A 4 8.29 -5.48 24.87
C ASN A 4 8.94 -6.46 23.87
N ASP A 5 10.27 -6.36 23.68
CA ASP A 5 11.03 -7.31 22.84
C ASP A 5 10.87 -8.76 23.33
N SER A 6 10.80 -8.95 24.66
CA SER A 6 10.56 -10.27 25.27
C SER A 6 9.18 -10.83 24.98
N ARG A 7 8.15 -9.97 24.92
CA ARG A 7 6.77 -10.39 24.63
C ARG A 7 6.59 -10.71 23.15
N ASP A 8 7.23 -9.96 22.26
CA ASP A 8 7.17 -10.23 20.82
C ASP A 8 7.91 -11.53 20.46
N SER A 9 9.02 -11.83 21.15
CA SER A 9 9.73 -13.10 20.99
C SER A 9 8.90 -14.30 21.47
N GLU A 10 8.24 -14.18 22.63
CA GLU A 10 7.35 -15.22 23.17
C GLU A 10 6.14 -15.47 22.25
N LEU A 11 5.59 -14.41 21.63
CA LEU A 11 4.49 -14.52 20.68
C LEU A 11 4.90 -15.31 19.43
N MET A 12 6.11 -15.05 18.92
CA MET A 12 6.66 -15.74 17.77
C MET A 12 6.92 -17.22 18.08
N ASP A 13 7.46 -17.53 19.26
CA ASP A 13 7.69 -18.93 19.68
C ASP A 13 6.38 -19.72 19.76
N LEU A 14 5.34 -19.15 20.36
CA LEU A 14 4.00 -19.74 20.41
C LEU A 14 3.40 -19.93 19.01
N LYS A 15 3.55 -18.95 18.12
CA LYS A 15 3.12 -19.05 16.72
C LYS A 15 3.80 -20.24 16.03
N TYR A 16 5.11 -20.40 16.18
CA TYR A 16 5.85 -21.52 15.58
C TYR A 16 5.47 -22.86 16.18
N GLN A 17 5.18 -22.93 17.48
CA GLN A 17 4.68 -24.13 18.13
C GLN A 17 3.33 -24.57 17.55
N TYR A 18 2.33 -23.67 17.51
CA TYR A 18 1.01 -24.00 16.97
C TYR A 18 1.03 -24.31 15.48
N TYR A 19 1.92 -23.67 14.71
CA TYR A 19 2.10 -23.98 13.30
C TYR A 19 2.67 -25.40 13.11
N ARG A 20 3.64 -25.82 13.94
CA ARG A 20 4.12 -27.21 13.93
C ARG A 20 3.01 -28.18 14.30
N ASP A 21 2.19 -27.87 15.30
CA ASP A 21 1.08 -28.75 15.69
C ASP A 21 0.02 -28.90 14.60
N LEU A 22 -0.23 -27.86 13.79
CA LEU A 22 -1.07 -27.93 12.58
C LEU A 22 -0.43 -28.76 11.46
N ARG A 23 0.89 -28.63 11.28
CA ARG A 23 1.66 -29.35 10.25
C ARG A 23 1.79 -30.85 10.56
N ASP A 24 2.05 -31.18 11.82
CA ASP A 24 2.21 -32.54 12.34
C ASP A 24 0.86 -33.24 12.54
N GLY A 25 -0.25 -32.53 12.33
CA GLY A 25 -1.61 -33.07 12.42
C GLY A 25 -2.13 -33.29 13.84
N LYS A 26 -1.43 -32.76 14.85
CA LYS A 26 -1.88 -32.73 16.25
C LYS A 26 -3.12 -31.85 16.41
N ILE A 27 -3.17 -30.74 15.69
CA ILE A 27 -4.36 -29.89 15.56
C ILE A 27 -4.92 -30.08 14.16
N ARG A 28 -6.13 -30.62 14.08
CA ARG A 28 -6.77 -30.93 12.79
C ARG A 28 -7.70 -29.79 12.37
N LEU A 29 -7.47 -29.29 11.16
CA LEU A 29 -8.40 -28.39 10.50
C LEU A 29 -9.61 -29.19 10.01
N LYS A 30 -10.76 -29.01 10.66
CA LYS A 30 -12.02 -29.67 10.26
C LYS A 30 -12.49 -29.09 8.93
N THR A 31 -13.03 -29.95 8.08
CA THR A 31 -13.58 -29.60 6.76
C THR A 31 -15.02 -30.06 6.64
N SER A 32 -15.88 -29.22 6.07
CA SER A 32 -17.25 -29.58 5.64
C SER A 32 -17.24 -29.59 4.11
N GLY A 33 -17.49 -30.75 3.50
CA GLY A 33 -17.39 -30.91 2.05
C GLY A 33 -15.98 -30.63 1.47
N LYS A 34 -15.92 -30.21 0.20
CA LYS A 34 -14.65 -29.96 -0.54
C LYS A 34 -14.09 -28.53 -0.37
N HIS A 35 -14.92 -27.57 0.05
CA HIS A 35 -14.61 -26.14 -0.04
C HIS A 35 -14.69 -25.38 1.29
N TYR A 36 -15.27 -25.97 2.34
CA TYR A 36 -15.48 -25.29 3.61
C TYR A 36 -14.61 -25.83 4.75
N PHE A 37 -14.14 -24.92 5.59
CA PHE A 37 -13.24 -25.14 6.70
C PHE A 37 -13.78 -24.49 7.97
N PHE A 38 -13.44 -25.07 9.12
CA PHE A 38 -13.73 -24.47 10.43
C PHE A 38 -12.46 -23.97 11.08
N CYS A 39 -12.51 -22.82 11.74
CA CYS A 39 -11.39 -22.38 12.56
C CYS A 39 -11.25 -23.30 13.79
N PRO A 40 -10.10 -23.99 13.98
CA PRO A 40 -9.91 -24.91 15.09
C PRO A 40 -9.69 -24.19 16.44
N PHE A 41 -9.49 -22.87 16.40
CA PHE A 41 -9.16 -22.04 17.56
C PHE A 41 -10.31 -21.15 18.03
N CYS A 42 -11.41 -21.08 17.27
CA CYS A 42 -12.59 -20.36 17.70
C CYS A 42 -13.56 -21.27 18.48
N PRO A 43 -14.16 -20.77 19.57
CA PRO A 43 -15.18 -21.51 20.30
C PRO A 43 -16.45 -21.72 19.48
N ASP A 44 -16.73 -20.82 18.52
CA ASP A 44 -17.77 -20.96 17.51
C ASP A 44 -17.33 -21.90 16.37
N ASN A 45 -17.02 -23.15 16.72
CA ASN A 45 -16.66 -24.24 15.79
C ASN A 45 -17.84 -24.71 14.90
N ARG A 46 -18.78 -23.80 14.62
CA ARG A 46 -19.99 -23.99 13.82
C ARG A 46 -20.03 -23.11 12.57
N ARG A 47 -19.18 -22.08 12.49
CA ARG A 47 -19.12 -21.21 11.32
C ARG A 47 -18.21 -21.82 10.26
N GLU A 48 -18.80 -22.10 9.10
CA GLU A 48 -18.12 -22.55 7.91
C GLU A 48 -17.49 -21.35 7.19
N TYR A 49 -16.27 -21.54 6.70
CA TYR A 49 -15.52 -20.55 5.92
C TYR A 49 -14.99 -21.19 4.65
N GLU A 50 -15.07 -20.48 3.52
CA GLU A 50 -14.21 -20.83 2.38
C GLU A 50 -12.73 -20.55 2.72
N LEU A 51 -11.79 -21.15 1.97
CA LEU A 51 -10.34 -21.02 2.25
C LEU A 51 -9.89 -19.55 2.40
N MET A 52 -10.34 -18.69 1.49
CA MET A 52 -9.97 -17.26 1.47
C MET A 52 -10.65 -16.47 2.59
N GLU A 53 -11.84 -16.89 3.02
CA GLU A 53 -12.54 -16.30 4.16
C GLU A 53 -11.90 -16.73 5.47
N LEU A 54 -11.46 -17.98 5.59
CA LEU A 54 -10.75 -18.47 6.76
C LEU A 54 -9.39 -17.76 6.92
N GLN A 55 -8.68 -17.51 5.83
CA GLN A 55 -7.47 -16.68 5.85
C GLN A 55 -7.76 -15.27 6.36
N ARG A 56 -8.80 -14.61 5.84
CA ARG A 56 -9.20 -13.27 6.30
C ARG A 56 -9.64 -13.26 7.77
N HIS A 57 -10.34 -14.29 8.21
CA HIS A 57 -10.73 -14.48 9.61
C HIS A 57 -9.50 -14.60 10.52
N ALA A 58 -8.54 -15.46 10.16
CA ALA A 58 -7.30 -15.63 10.92
C ALA A 58 -6.48 -14.33 10.97
N TYR A 59 -6.38 -13.61 9.85
CA TYR A 59 -5.66 -12.34 9.77
C TYR A 59 -6.24 -11.27 10.71
N ARG A 60 -7.57 -11.09 10.70
CA ARG A 60 -8.23 -10.10 11.56
C ARG A 60 -7.96 -10.36 13.04
N ILE A 61 -8.01 -11.62 13.45
CA ILE A 61 -7.75 -11.99 14.86
C ILE A 61 -6.26 -11.86 15.22
N SER A 62 -5.35 -12.03 14.26
CA SER A 62 -3.92 -11.84 14.50
C SER A 62 -3.46 -10.38 14.55
N GLU A 63 -4.12 -9.46 13.83
CA GLU A 63 -3.69 -8.05 13.77
C GLU A 63 -4.41 -7.15 14.76
N GLU A 64 -5.63 -7.49 15.20
CA GLU A 64 -6.40 -6.66 16.12
C GLU A 64 -6.33 -7.22 17.56
N PRO A 65 -5.63 -6.55 18.50
CA PRO A 65 -5.58 -6.97 19.90
C PRO A 65 -6.95 -6.98 20.59
N ARG A 66 -7.93 -6.26 20.04
CA ARG A 66 -9.32 -6.21 20.53
C ARG A 66 -10.19 -7.37 20.01
N ALA A 67 -9.79 -8.01 18.91
CA ALA A 67 -10.49 -9.15 18.33
C ALA A 67 -9.97 -10.49 18.89
N ALA A 68 -8.71 -10.54 19.34
CA ALA A 68 -8.15 -11.68 20.06
C ALA A 68 -8.63 -11.70 21.52
N ARG A 69 -9.12 -12.86 21.99
CA ARG A 69 -9.55 -13.02 23.39
C ARG A 69 -8.36 -13.16 24.34
N SER A 70 -7.17 -13.50 23.84
CA SER A 70 -5.94 -13.62 24.61
C SER A 70 -4.69 -13.53 23.71
N PHE A 71 -3.53 -13.30 24.34
CA PHE A 71 -2.21 -13.37 23.69
C PHE A 71 -1.96 -14.73 22.99
N SER A 72 -2.42 -15.83 23.61
CA SER A 72 -2.37 -17.17 23.03
C SER A 72 -3.26 -17.30 21.78
N ASP A 73 -4.43 -16.65 21.77
CA ASP A 73 -5.33 -16.69 20.61
C ASP A 73 -4.76 -15.96 19.40
N CYS A 74 -4.03 -14.85 19.62
CA CYS A 74 -3.31 -14.18 18.55
C CYS A 74 -2.27 -15.12 17.92
N ALA A 75 -1.42 -15.77 18.73
CA ALA A 75 -0.42 -16.73 18.24
C ALA A 75 -1.04 -17.91 17.47
N ARG A 76 -2.16 -18.45 17.95
CA ARG A 76 -2.91 -19.54 17.28
C ARG A 76 -3.43 -19.12 15.90
N HIS A 77 -3.99 -17.93 15.77
CA HIS A 77 -4.53 -17.44 14.48
C HIS A 77 -3.41 -17.02 13.53
N MET A 78 -2.28 -16.50 14.02
CA MET A 78 -1.07 -16.31 13.22
C MET A 78 -0.52 -17.64 12.67
N ALA A 79 -0.52 -18.69 13.49
CA ALA A 79 -0.11 -20.03 13.10
C ALA A 79 -1.04 -20.63 12.03
N LEU A 80 -2.35 -20.46 12.21
CA LEU A 80 -3.37 -20.88 11.24
C LEU A 80 -3.18 -20.19 9.89
N LEU A 81 -3.01 -18.87 9.89
CA LEU A 81 -2.79 -18.09 8.67
C LEU A 81 -1.55 -18.57 7.91
N LYS A 82 -0.44 -18.78 8.63
CA LYS A 82 0.79 -19.33 8.04
C LYS A 82 0.56 -20.71 7.41
N TYR A 83 -0.10 -21.62 8.13
CA TYR A 83 -0.40 -22.97 7.66
C TYR A 83 -1.28 -22.96 6.39
N LEU A 84 -2.31 -22.11 6.34
CA LEU A 84 -3.21 -22.00 5.19
C LEU A 84 -2.50 -21.45 3.95
N ASN A 85 -1.63 -20.44 4.11
CA ASN A 85 -0.85 -19.88 3.03
C ASN A 85 0.09 -20.93 2.42
N GLU A 86 0.85 -21.65 3.25
CA GLU A 86 1.73 -22.71 2.78
C GLU A 86 0.98 -23.88 2.14
N LYS A 87 -0.20 -24.24 2.64
CA LYS A 87 -1.05 -25.27 2.03
C LYS A 87 -1.59 -24.83 0.67
N SER A 88 -1.94 -23.55 0.52
CA SER A 88 -2.35 -22.97 -0.77
C SER A 88 -1.20 -22.98 -1.78
N GLU A 89 0.02 -22.68 -1.35
CA GLU A 89 1.22 -22.73 -2.18
C GLU A 89 1.68 -24.17 -2.47
N SER A 90 1.46 -25.10 -1.56
CA SER A 90 1.78 -26.52 -1.75
C SER A 90 0.78 -27.20 -2.68
N LYS A 91 -0.50 -26.80 -2.67
CA LYS A 91 -1.51 -27.25 -3.64
C LYS A 91 -1.25 -26.70 -5.04
N ARG A 92 -0.57 -25.55 -5.15
CA ARG A 92 -0.01 -25.04 -6.42
C ARG A 92 1.28 -25.77 -6.85
N ARG A 93 1.97 -26.46 -5.94
CA ARG A 93 3.24 -27.18 -6.19
C ARG A 93 3.08 -28.70 -6.35
N CYS A 94 1.95 -29.29 -5.96
CA CYS A 94 1.72 -30.74 -5.98
C CYS A 94 0.41 -31.10 -6.71
N THR A 95 0.46 -31.14 -8.03
CA THR A 95 -0.22 -32.18 -8.81
C THR A 95 0.67 -33.45 -8.83
N PRO A 96 0.12 -34.68 -8.84
CA PRO A 96 0.89 -35.88 -8.47
C PRO A 96 1.88 -36.29 -9.57
N GLY A 97 3.13 -36.57 -9.17
CA GLY A 97 4.13 -37.18 -10.03
C GLY A 97 4.04 -38.70 -10.06
N THR A 98 4.46 -39.27 -11.18
CA THR A 98 4.97 -40.66 -11.25
C THR A 98 6.50 -40.64 -11.42
N SER A 99 7.09 -41.65 -10.80
CA SER A 99 8.47 -41.85 -10.38
C SER A 99 9.54 -41.87 -11.48
N LYS A 100 10.76 -41.51 -11.06
CA LYS A 100 12.03 -41.55 -11.80
C LYS A 100 12.30 -42.93 -12.43
N SER A 101 12.52 -42.94 -13.74
CA SER A 101 13.38 -43.90 -14.46
C SER A 101 14.16 -43.14 -15.54
N ARG A 102 15.43 -43.50 -15.73
CA ARG A 102 16.36 -42.86 -16.67
C ARG A 102 16.06 -43.33 -18.11
N THR A 103 16.16 -42.37 -19.05
CA THR A 103 16.13 -42.44 -20.54
C THR A 103 14.75 -42.44 -21.22
N PRO A 104 14.65 -42.00 -22.50
CA PRO A 104 15.03 -40.69 -23.03
C PRO A 104 13.79 -39.89 -23.50
N ARG A 105 13.87 -38.57 -23.35
CA ARG A 105 13.12 -37.51 -24.07
C ARG A 105 11.88 -37.99 -24.85
N ARG A 106 10.73 -38.08 -24.17
CA ARG A 106 9.41 -38.05 -24.82
C ARG A 106 8.59 -36.90 -24.23
N THR A 107 8.43 -35.89 -25.09
CA THR A 107 7.53 -34.73 -25.08
C THR A 107 6.49 -34.67 -23.95
N ARG A 108 6.68 -33.72 -23.02
CA ARG A 108 5.64 -33.18 -22.13
C ARG A 108 4.80 -32.08 -22.80
N ASP A 109 5.00 -31.81 -24.08
CA ASP A 109 4.57 -30.58 -24.78
C ASP A 109 3.14 -30.58 -25.37
N ARG A 110 2.25 -31.51 -25.02
CA ARG A 110 0.93 -31.57 -25.70
C ARG A 110 -0.25 -30.92 -24.97
N ASP A 111 -0.10 -30.54 -23.71
CA ASP A 111 -1.25 -30.04 -22.92
C ASP A 111 -1.34 -28.50 -22.83
N ASP A 112 -0.27 -27.76 -23.15
CA ASP A 112 -0.27 -26.29 -23.21
C ASP A 112 0.39 -25.83 -24.53
N PRO A 113 -0.35 -25.83 -25.65
CA PRO A 113 0.22 -25.50 -26.96
C PRO A 113 0.66 -24.04 -26.98
N PRO A 114 1.88 -23.76 -27.46
CA PRO A 114 2.39 -22.41 -27.39
C PRO A 114 1.67 -21.48 -28.37
N ILE A 115 1.57 -20.24 -27.95
CA ILE A 115 0.83 -19.14 -28.55
C ILE A 115 1.81 -17.98 -28.81
N VAL A 116 1.54 -17.19 -29.84
CA VAL A 116 2.34 -15.99 -30.09
C VAL A 116 2.07 -14.93 -29.01
N TRP A 117 3.15 -14.42 -28.42
CA TRP A 117 3.17 -13.33 -27.45
C TRP A 117 3.90 -12.11 -28.02
N PRO A 118 3.31 -10.89 -28.02
CA PRO A 118 1.97 -10.52 -27.55
C PRO A 118 0.84 -11.30 -28.22
N TRP A 119 -0.29 -11.47 -27.54
CA TRP A 119 -1.44 -12.22 -28.09
C TRP A 119 -1.83 -11.62 -29.44
N THR A 120 -1.77 -12.46 -30.46
CA THR A 120 -1.96 -12.03 -31.85
C THR A 120 -2.99 -12.90 -32.54
N GLY A 121 -4.09 -12.30 -32.99
CA GLY A 121 -5.03 -12.93 -33.91
C GLY A 121 -4.60 -12.75 -35.37
N ILE A 122 -5.06 -13.63 -36.25
CA ILE A 122 -4.93 -13.50 -37.70
C ILE A 122 -6.33 -13.31 -38.27
N ILE A 123 -6.49 -12.31 -39.12
CA ILE A 123 -7.65 -12.16 -39.99
C ILE A 123 -7.23 -12.50 -41.42
N ALA A 124 -8.06 -13.29 -42.08
CA ALA A 124 -7.90 -13.70 -43.47
C ALA A 124 -9.12 -13.30 -44.31
N ASN A 125 -8.94 -13.37 -45.63
CA ASN A 125 -9.94 -13.01 -46.64
C ASN A 125 -10.34 -11.52 -46.63
N ILE A 126 -9.40 -10.63 -46.29
CA ILE A 126 -9.64 -9.18 -46.39
C ILE A 126 -9.81 -8.82 -47.87
N PRO A 127 -10.89 -8.14 -48.27
CA PRO A 127 -11.10 -7.70 -49.65
C PRO A 127 -9.94 -6.86 -50.16
N ILE A 128 -9.40 -7.24 -51.33
CA ILE A 128 -8.30 -6.52 -51.99
C ILE A 128 -8.69 -6.16 -53.42
N GLU A 129 -8.26 -4.98 -53.86
CA GLU A 129 -8.45 -4.46 -55.21
C GLU A 129 -7.09 -4.26 -55.88
N LEU A 130 -6.98 -4.57 -57.17
CA LEU A 130 -5.79 -4.27 -57.95
C LEU A 130 -5.85 -2.82 -58.45
N LYS A 131 -5.00 -1.95 -57.88
CA LYS A 131 -4.84 -0.55 -58.31
C LYS A 131 -3.40 -0.29 -58.67
N ASP A 132 -3.17 0.28 -59.85
CA ASP A 132 -1.83 0.63 -60.35
C ASP A 132 -0.81 -0.52 -60.28
N GLY A 133 -1.28 -1.75 -60.56
CA GLY A 133 -0.45 -2.96 -60.54
C GLY A 133 -0.11 -3.50 -59.15
N LYS A 134 -0.68 -2.95 -58.07
CA LYS A 134 -0.54 -3.45 -56.70
C LYS A 134 -1.89 -3.74 -56.05
N TYR A 135 -1.94 -4.76 -55.21
CA TYR A 135 -3.12 -5.03 -54.38
C TYR A 135 -3.20 -4.03 -53.23
N VAL A 136 -4.37 -3.46 -53.03
CA VAL A 136 -4.69 -2.55 -51.92
C VAL A 136 -5.97 -3.00 -51.24
N ALA A 137 -6.15 -2.67 -49.96
CA ALA A 137 -7.35 -2.96 -49.19
C ALA A 137 -7.86 -1.70 -48.50
N ASP A 138 -9.07 -1.79 -47.94
CA ASP A 138 -9.59 -0.80 -47.01
C ASP A 138 -8.63 -0.55 -45.84
N SER A 139 -8.71 0.66 -45.27
CA SER A 139 -7.86 1.05 -44.14
C SER A 139 -8.07 0.10 -42.95
N GLY A 140 -6.96 -0.37 -42.35
CA GLY A 140 -7.00 -1.17 -41.12
C GLY A 140 -7.69 -0.47 -39.93
N ARG A 141 -7.93 0.85 -40.01
CA ARG A 141 -8.75 1.58 -39.02
C ARG A 141 -10.20 1.08 -39.02
N LYS A 142 -10.81 0.92 -40.19
CA LYS A 142 -12.20 0.47 -40.32
C LYS A 142 -12.36 -0.93 -39.71
N LEU A 143 -11.46 -1.85 -40.07
CA LEU A 143 -11.41 -3.18 -39.48
C LEU A 143 -11.21 -3.14 -37.95
N LYS A 144 -10.37 -2.22 -37.45
CA LYS A 144 -10.20 -2.04 -36.01
C LYS A 144 -11.51 -1.60 -35.33
N GLU A 145 -12.23 -0.64 -35.91
CA GLU A 145 -13.51 -0.14 -35.38
C GLU A 145 -14.58 -1.24 -35.35
N GLU A 146 -14.65 -2.08 -36.39
CA GLU A 146 -15.54 -3.24 -36.43
C GLU A 146 -15.24 -4.24 -35.31
N LEU A 147 -13.97 -4.61 -35.12
CA LEU A 147 -13.57 -5.52 -34.05
C LEU A 147 -13.77 -4.93 -32.64
N VAL A 148 -13.67 -3.60 -32.49
CA VAL A 148 -14.01 -2.91 -31.23
C VAL A 148 -15.51 -2.97 -30.98
N ALA A 149 -16.34 -2.76 -32.00
CA ALA A 149 -17.80 -2.84 -31.90
C ALA A 149 -18.27 -4.27 -31.53
N GLU A 150 -17.53 -5.29 -31.96
CA GLU A 150 -17.75 -6.69 -31.56
C GLU A 150 -17.22 -7.02 -30.15
N GLY A 151 -16.56 -6.09 -29.45
CA GLY A 151 -16.09 -6.27 -28.08
C GLY A 151 -14.66 -6.83 -27.95
N PHE A 152 -13.99 -7.15 -29.06
CA PHE A 152 -12.64 -7.74 -29.03
C PHE A 152 -11.53 -6.75 -28.63
N ASN A 153 -11.78 -5.44 -28.71
CA ASN A 153 -10.87 -4.40 -28.21
C ASN A 153 -9.38 -4.58 -28.60
N PRO A 154 -9.04 -4.73 -29.90
CA PRO A 154 -7.66 -4.87 -30.32
C PRO A 154 -6.85 -3.58 -30.10
N VAL A 155 -5.56 -3.73 -29.76
CA VAL A 155 -4.61 -2.61 -29.64
C VAL A 155 -4.27 -2.07 -31.03
N LYS A 156 -3.96 -2.98 -31.97
CA LYS A 156 -3.52 -2.59 -33.30
C LYS A 156 -3.87 -3.65 -34.35
N ILE A 157 -4.14 -3.19 -35.56
CA ILE A 157 -4.30 -4.03 -36.75
C ILE A 157 -3.09 -3.78 -37.65
N HIS A 158 -2.40 -4.84 -38.03
CA HIS A 158 -1.24 -4.81 -38.90
C HIS A 158 -1.59 -5.52 -40.22
N PRO A 159 -1.99 -4.76 -41.26
CA PRO A 159 -2.11 -5.30 -42.61
C PRO A 159 -0.81 -5.96 -43.04
N LEU A 160 -0.89 -7.17 -43.60
CA LEU A 160 0.28 -7.92 -44.03
C LEU A 160 0.52 -7.68 -45.52
N TRP A 161 1.75 -7.30 -45.87
CA TRP A 161 2.13 -6.92 -47.23
C TRP A 161 3.14 -7.92 -47.83
N ASP A 162 3.03 -8.16 -49.12
CA ASP A 162 4.03 -8.84 -49.94
C ASP A 162 4.51 -7.94 -51.09
N SER A 163 5.34 -8.49 -51.99
CA SER A 163 5.85 -7.75 -53.16
C SER A 163 4.76 -7.30 -54.14
N ARG A 164 3.58 -7.91 -54.10
CA ARG A 164 2.42 -7.61 -54.95
C ARG A 164 1.44 -6.63 -54.28
N GLY A 165 1.63 -6.32 -52.99
CA GLY A 165 0.80 -5.36 -52.26
C GLY A 165 0.17 -6.00 -51.02
N HIS A 166 -1.07 -5.63 -50.72
CA HIS A 166 -1.82 -6.16 -49.59
C HIS A 166 -2.11 -7.65 -49.80
N SER A 167 -1.76 -8.49 -48.82
CA SER A 167 -1.83 -9.94 -48.96
C SER A 167 -3.22 -10.56 -48.71
N GLY A 168 -4.19 -9.75 -48.30
CA GLY A 168 -5.51 -10.23 -47.85
C GLY A 168 -5.53 -10.74 -46.40
N PHE A 169 -4.41 -10.57 -45.68
CA PHE A 169 -4.29 -10.94 -44.26
C PHE A 169 -3.94 -9.72 -43.40
N ALA A 170 -4.36 -9.75 -42.14
CA ALA A 170 -3.91 -8.81 -41.11
C ALA A 170 -3.62 -9.55 -39.80
N ALA A 171 -2.62 -9.06 -39.05
CA ALA A 171 -2.38 -9.48 -37.68
C ALA A 171 -3.09 -8.52 -36.71
N VAL A 172 -3.82 -9.07 -35.76
CA VAL A 172 -4.61 -8.37 -34.74
C VAL A 172 -3.85 -8.46 -33.42
N GLU A 173 -3.25 -7.38 -32.98
CA GLU A 173 -2.50 -7.32 -31.72
C GLU A 173 -3.43 -6.94 -30.56
N PHE A 174 -3.44 -7.74 -29.50
CA PHE A 174 -4.18 -7.46 -28.27
C PHE A 174 -3.26 -6.96 -27.15
N LYS A 175 -3.85 -6.50 -26.04
CA LYS A 175 -3.10 -6.01 -24.88
C LYS A 175 -2.17 -7.08 -24.32
N ARG A 176 -1.03 -6.67 -23.76
CA ARG A 176 -0.01 -7.56 -23.15
C ARG A 176 -0.34 -7.92 -21.71
N ASP A 177 -1.60 -8.23 -21.43
CA ASP A 177 -2.13 -8.58 -20.12
C ASP A 177 -3.19 -9.68 -20.24
N TRP A 178 -3.77 -10.07 -19.11
CA TRP A 178 -4.79 -11.12 -19.07
C TRP A 178 -6.15 -10.68 -19.63
N GLU A 179 -6.42 -9.37 -19.69
CA GLU A 179 -7.59 -8.84 -20.40
C GLU A 179 -7.41 -9.02 -21.91
N GLY A 180 -6.22 -8.70 -22.43
CA GLY A 180 -5.86 -8.95 -23.82
C GLY A 180 -5.89 -10.43 -24.18
N PHE A 181 -5.54 -11.33 -23.25
CA PHE A 181 -5.70 -12.77 -23.46
C PHE A 181 -7.17 -13.16 -23.60
N SER A 182 -8.02 -12.67 -22.70
CA SER A 182 -9.47 -12.91 -22.74
C SER A 182 -10.07 -12.43 -24.07
N ASN A 183 -9.72 -11.21 -24.48
CA ASN A 183 -10.17 -10.63 -25.75
C ASN A 183 -9.71 -11.44 -26.96
N ALA A 184 -8.46 -11.92 -26.95
CA ALA A 184 -7.90 -12.73 -28.02
C ALA A 184 -8.58 -14.12 -28.11
N MET A 185 -8.91 -14.72 -26.96
CA MET A 185 -9.67 -15.97 -26.90
C MET A 185 -11.12 -15.79 -27.36
N GLU A 186 -11.78 -14.70 -26.99
CA GLU A 186 -13.13 -14.36 -27.45
C GLU A 186 -13.18 -14.13 -28.96
N PHE A 187 -12.16 -13.46 -29.51
CA PHE A 187 -11.96 -13.32 -30.95
C PHE A 187 -11.92 -14.70 -31.63
N GLU A 188 -11.01 -15.59 -31.23
CA GLU A 188 -10.89 -16.93 -31.84
C GLU A 188 -12.19 -17.73 -31.70
N THR A 189 -12.79 -17.73 -30.51
CA THR A 189 -14.02 -18.48 -30.24
C THR A 189 -15.18 -17.96 -31.07
N THR A 190 -15.32 -16.64 -31.24
CA THR A 190 -16.41 -16.04 -32.02
C THR A 190 -16.30 -16.39 -33.49
N PHE A 191 -15.09 -16.35 -34.07
CA PHE A 191 -14.88 -16.78 -35.45
C PHE A 191 -15.12 -18.28 -35.63
N GLU A 192 -14.69 -19.13 -34.69
CA GLU A 192 -14.97 -20.57 -34.73
C GLU A 192 -16.49 -20.86 -34.62
N MET A 193 -17.22 -20.18 -33.73
CA MET A 193 -18.68 -20.30 -33.60
C MET A 193 -19.44 -19.87 -34.86
N ARG A 194 -18.91 -18.89 -35.60
CA ARG A 194 -19.47 -18.43 -36.89
C ARG A 194 -19.07 -19.33 -38.07
N GLN A 195 -18.36 -20.44 -37.83
CA GLN A 195 -17.78 -21.31 -38.87
C GLN A 195 -16.83 -20.56 -39.82
N HIS A 196 -16.15 -19.53 -39.30
CA HIS A 196 -15.13 -18.76 -40.00
C HIS A 196 -13.78 -18.87 -39.27
N GLY A 197 -13.55 -20.02 -38.62
CA GLY A 197 -12.28 -20.31 -37.96
C GLY A 197 -11.21 -20.76 -38.95
N LYS A 198 -10.02 -21.06 -38.44
CA LYS A 198 -8.90 -21.59 -39.24
C LYS A 198 -9.26 -22.86 -40.01
N LYS A 199 -10.03 -23.76 -39.40
CA LYS A 199 -10.44 -25.02 -40.04
C LYS A 199 -11.28 -24.75 -41.28
N ASP A 200 -12.26 -23.86 -41.16
CA ASP A 200 -13.15 -23.46 -42.24
C ASP A 200 -12.41 -22.71 -43.36
N TRP A 201 -11.43 -21.89 -42.98
CA TRP A 201 -10.53 -21.24 -43.95
C TRP A 201 -9.77 -22.28 -44.79
N ASN A 202 -9.27 -23.34 -44.16
CA ASN A 202 -8.48 -24.37 -44.83
C ASN A 202 -9.33 -25.34 -45.68
N THR A 203 -10.64 -25.48 -45.40
CA THR A 203 -11.54 -26.38 -46.12
C THR A 203 -12.42 -25.68 -47.17
N ARG A 204 -12.25 -24.36 -47.35
CA ARG A 204 -13.02 -23.57 -48.32
C ARG A 204 -12.79 -24.08 -49.75
N ASN A 205 -13.83 -24.66 -50.35
CA ASN A 205 -13.89 -24.95 -51.77
C ASN A 205 -14.33 -23.67 -52.52
N GLY A 206 -13.58 -23.24 -53.54
CA GLY A 206 -13.75 -21.94 -54.20
C GLY A 206 -15.00 -21.76 -55.07
N GLY A 207 -16.17 -22.28 -54.64
CA GLY A 207 -17.38 -22.38 -55.47
C GLY A 207 -18.59 -21.51 -55.09
N ASP A 208 -18.64 -20.89 -53.89
CA ASP A 208 -19.83 -20.13 -53.44
C ASP A 208 -19.57 -18.62 -53.33
N ASP A 209 -20.29 -17.81 -54.12
CA ASP A 209 -20.13 -16.34 -54.18
C ASP A 209 -20.41 -15.61 -52.85
N LYS A 210 -21.24 -16.18 -51.97
CA LYS A 210 -21.51 -15.61 -50.63
C LYS A 210 -20.38 -15.86 -49.62
N GLN A 211 -19.62 -16.95 -49.76
CA GLN A 211 -18.46 -17.26 -48.91
C GLN A 211 -17.23 -16.42 -49.29
N GLN A 212 -17.24 -15.78 -50.46
CA GLN A 212 -16.11 -14.99 -50.94
C GLN A 212 -15.88 -13.69 -50.16
N GLN A 213 -16.88 -13.16 -49.43
CA GLN A 213 -16.80 -11.86 -48.76
C GLN A 213 -16.64 -11.92 -47.23
N GLN A 214 -16.67 -13.11 -46.62
CA GLN A 214 -16.61 -13.23 -45.16
C GLN A 214 -15.16 -13.27 -44.65
N LEU A 215 -14.90 -12.57 -43.56
CA LEU A 215 -13.61 -12.63 -42.88
C LEU A 215 -13.48 -13.92 -42.08
N TYR A 216 -12.26 -14.44 -42.00
CA TYR A 216 -11.91 -15.59 -41.18
C TYR A 216 -10.93 -15.15 -40.09
N GLY A 217 -11.02 -15.74 -38.91
CA GLY A 217 -10.27 -15.30 -37.74
C GLY A 217 -9.82 -16.46 -36.87
N TRP A 218 -8.57 -16.42 -36.40
CA TRP A 218 -8.04 -17.38 -35.43
C TRP A 218 -6.85 -16.82 -34.67
N LEU A 219 -6.47 -17.47 -33.57
CA LEU A 219 -5.31 -17.05 -32.78
C LEU A 219 -4.02 -17.61 -33.39
N ALA A 220 -2.98 -16.78 -33.48
CA ALA A 220 -1.69 -17.21 -34.01
C ALA A 220 -0.99 -18.17 -33.03
N ARG A 221 -0.73 -19.39 -33.50
CA ARG A 221 -0.03 -20.43 -32.73
C ARG A 221 1.25 -20.84 -33.46
N GLU A 222 1.84 -21.93 -33.03
CA GLU A 222 3.10 -22.45 -33.55
C GLU A 222 3.14 -22.60 -35.08
N GLU A 223 2.02 -23.04 -35.69
CA GLU A 223 1.92 -23.22 -37.14
C GLU A 223 2.04 -21.89 -37.90
N GLU A 224 1.27 -20.87 -37.49
CA GLU A 224 1.34 -19.53 -38.08
C GLU A 224 2.72 -18.93 -37.87
N TYR A 225 3.25 -19.04 -36.65
CA TYR A 225 4.56 -18.50 -36.28
C TYR A 225 5.68 -19.10 -37.13
N ARG A 226 5.68 -20.42 -37.37
CA ARG A 226 6.71 -21.13 -38.16
C ARG A 226 6.47 -21.08 -39.67
N SER A 227 5.36 -20.51 -40.13
CA SER A 227 5.06 -20.42 -41.56
C SER A 227 6.09 -19.57 -42.32
N LYS A 228 6.46 -19.97 -43.54
CA LYS A 228 7.42 -19.22 -44.38
C LYS A 228 6.78 -18.00 -45.08
N GLY A 229 5.47 -17.83 -44.95
CA GLY A 229 4.68 -16.80 -45.60
C GLY A 229 4.77 -15.43 -44.94
N VAL A 230 3.95 -14.49 -45.41
CA VAL A 230 3.84 -13.14 -44.83
C VAL A 230 3.45 -13.15 -43.36
N ILE A 231 2.59 -14.10 -42.95
CA ILE A 231 2.14 -14.28 -41.58
C ILE A 231 3.32 -14.62 -40.66
N GLY A 232 4.01 -15.73 -40.90
CA GLY A 232 5.13 -16.15 -40.02
C GLY A 232 6.28 -15.15 -40.01
N ARG A 233 6.61 -14.52 -41.14
CA ARG A 233 7.60 -13.42 -41.17
C ARG A 233 7.20 -12.25 -40.28
N HIS A 234 5.92 -11.87 -40.26
CA HIS A 234 5.44 -10.82 -39.38
C HIS A 234 5.48 -11.24 -37.91
N LEU A 235 5.02 -12.45 -37.59
CA LEU A 235 4.96 -12.95 -36.22
C LEU A 235 6.35 -13.10 -35.60
N GLN A 236 7.31 -13.69 -36.32
CA GLN A 236 8.70 -13.84 -35.87
C GLN A 236 9.42 -12.50 -35.67
N LYS A 237 8.98 -11.45 -36.36
CA LYS A 237 9.56 -10.11 -36.22
C LYS A 237 9.00 -9.34 -35.03
N ASN A 238 7.75 -9.62 -34.64
CA ASN A 238 7.00 -8.79 -33.69
C ASN A 238 6.57 -9.53 -32.41
N GLY A 239 6.86 -10.82 -32.28
CA GLY A 239 6.50 -11.61 -31.11
C GLY A 239 7.34 -12.87 -30.96
N ASP A 240 7.14 -13.54 -29.83
CA ASP A 240 7.78 -14.80 -29.46
C ASP A 240 6.72 -15.88 -29.29
N LEU A 241 7.12 -17.14 -29.51
CA LEU A 241 6.26 -18.28 -29.21
C LEU A 241 6.43 -18.68 -27.73
N LYS A 242 5.37 -18.59 -26.92
CA LYS A 242 5.36 -18.88 -25.48
C LYS A 242 4.16 -19.70 -25.07
N THR A 243 4.27 -20.47 -24.00
CA THR A 243 3.10 -21.11 -23.37
C THR A 243 2.39 -20.15 -22.42
N VAL A 244 1.10 -20.40 -22.13
CA VAL A 244 0.36 -19.56 -21.17
C VAL A 244 0.99 -19.67 -19.78
N ALA A 245 1.47 -20.85 -19.40
CA ALA A 245 2.20 -21.07 -18.16
C ALA A 245 3.51 -20.25 -18.07
N GLU A 246 4.29 -20.17 -19.14
CA GLU A 246 5.51 -19.36 -19.18
C GLU A 246 5.22 -17.87 -18.99
N ILE A 247 4.19 -17.35 -19.67
CA ILE A 247 3.76 -15.95 -19.55
C ILE A 247 3.30 -15.66 -18.12
N GLN A 248 2.54 -16.57 -17.50
CA GLN A 248 2.11 -16.44 -16.12
C GLN A 248 3.25 -16.43 -15.11
N VAL A 249 4.28 -17.27 -15.31
CA VAL A 249 5.47 -17.27 -14.45
C VAL A 249 6.27 -15.98 -14.62
N GLU A 250 6.41 -15.47 -15.84
CA GLU A 250 7.10 -14.20 -16.09
C GLU A 250 6.38 -13.01 -15.43
N ASP A 251 5.05 -12.97 -15.52
CA ASP A 251 4.19 -11.96 -14.92
C ASP A 251 4.29 -11.98 -13.39
N GLN A 252 4.15 -13.16 -12.77
CA GLN A 252 4.31 -13.34 -11.32
C GLN A 252 5.70 -12.93 -10.81
N ARG A 253 6.75 -13.17 -11.60
CA ARG A 253 8.11 -12.73 -11.25
C ARG A 253 8.24 -11.21 -11.24
N LYS A 254 7.64 -10.52 -12.22
CA LYS A 254 7.63 -9.05 -12.28
C LYS A 254 6.87 -8.47 -11.10
N ASP A 255 5.70 -9.02 -10.79
CA ASP A 255 4.89 -8.60 -9.64
C ASP A 255 5.63 -8.81 -8.32
N THR A 256 6.23 -9.99 -8.13
CA THR A 256 7.00 -10.30 -6.92
C THR A 256 8.17 -9.33 -6.76
N ALA A 257 8.92 -9.07 -7.83
CA ALA A 257 10.04 -8.12 -7.79
C ALA A 257 9.59 -6.69 -7.45
N LEU A 258 8.45 -6.24 -7.98
CA LEU A 258 7.88 -4.94 -7.66
C LEU A 258 7.45 -4.87 -6.19
N VAL A 259 6.75 -5.90 -5.70
CA VAL A 259 6.30 -5.97 -4.30
C VAL A 259 7.49 -5.98 -3.33
N THR A 260 8.55 -6.76 -3.62
CA THR A 260 9.78 -6.74 -2.81
C THR A 260 10.39 -5.34 -2.75
N LYS A 261 10.57 -4.69 -3.90
CA LYS A 261 11.14 -3.34 -3.96
C LYS A 261 10.31 -2.32 -3.19
N LEU A 262 8.98 -2.39 -3.29
CA LEU A 262 8.08 -1.50 -2.55
C LEU A 262 8.13 -1.78 -1.04
N SER A 263 8.26 -3.05 -0.65
CA SER A 263 8.39 -3.45 0.75
C SER A 263 9.68 -2.90 1.35
N ASP A 264 10.80 -2.96 0.63
CA ASP A 264 12.08 -2.39 1.07
C ASP A 264 11.99 -0.87 1.28
N VAL A 265 11.33 -0.16 0.35
CA VAL A 265 11.10 1.29 0.47
C VAL A 265 10.21 1.60 1.67
N LEU A 266 9.17 0.81 1.90
CA LEU A 266 8.26 0.99 3.02
C LEU A 266 8.98 0.79 4.36
N LEU A 267 9.76 -0.28 4.49
CA LEU A 267 10.57 -0.58 5.68
C LEU A 267 11.55 0.57 5.96
N SER A 268 12.33 1.00 4.96
CA SER A 268 13.29 2.09 5.14
C SER A 268 12.61 3.41 5.53
N LYS A 269 11.43 3.72 4.98
CA LYS A 269 10.66 4.91 5.39
C LYS A 269 10.11 4.79 6.81
N SER A 270 9.66 3.61 7.21
CA SER A 270 9.17 3.34 8.56
C SER A 270 10.27 3.57 9.60
N GLU A 271 11.46 3.02 9.38
CA GLU A 271 12.62 3.19 10.26
C GLU A 271 13.03 4.67 10.41
N ARG A 272 13.08 5.41 9.29
CA ARG A 272 13.37 6.86 9.32
C ARG A 272 12.32 7.64 10.11
N SER A 273 11.05 7.27 9.97
CA SER A 273 9.94 7.90 10.70
C SER A 273 10.07 7.64 12.21
N GLU A 274 10.36 6.40 12.60
CA GLU A 274 10.57 6.05 14.01
C GLU A 274 11.78 6.77 14.62
N ALA A 275 12.89 6.83 13.87
CA ALA A 275 14.07 7.59 14.29
C ALA A 275 13.76 9.08 14.47
N MET A 276 12.95 9.67 13.58
CA MET A 276 12.50 11.06 13.71
C MET A 276 11.63 11.27 14.94
N LYS A 277 10.65 10.39 15.19
CA LYS A 277 9.80 10.43 16.40
C LYS A 277 10.66 10.41 17.67
N LYS A 278 11.65 9.51 17.74
CA LYS A 278 12.60 9.45 18.88
C LYS A 278 13.37 10.76 19.05
N ARG A 279 13.79 11.42 17.96
CA ARG A 279 14.48 12.72 18.01
C ARG A 279 13.58 13.84 18.50
N ILE A 280 12.33 13.89 18.03
CA ILE A 280 11.33 14.87 18.46
C ILE A 280 11.08 14.71 19.96
N SER A 281 10.79 13.50 20.43
CA SER A 281 10.56 13.25 21.86
C SER A 281 11.76 13.61 22.74
N ARG A 282 12.99 13.48 22.25
CA ARG A 282 14.18 13.95 22.97
C ARG A 282 14.21 15.48 23.07
N LYS A 283 13.89 16.19 21.98
CA LYS A 283 13.84 17.65 21.98
C LYS A 283 12.71 18.19 22.86
N ASP A 284 11.55 17.55 22.85
CA ASP A 284 10.41 17.95 23.69
C ASP A 284 10.78 17.88 25.18
N ARG A 285 11.51 16.85 25.61
CA ARG A 285 12.03 16.77 26.99
C ARG A 285 12.94 17.94 27.34
N ILE A 286 13.93 18.22 26.48
CA ILE A 286 14.87 19.33 26.69
C ILE A 286 14.13 20.67 26.80
N ILE A 287 13.13 20.89 25.94
CA ILE A 287 12.33 22.12 25.97
C ILE A 287 11.53 22.20 27.28
N ASN A 288 10.90 21.11 27.71
CA ASN A 288 10.14 21.09 28.96
C ASN A 288 11.04 21.36 30.18
N ASP A 289 12.25 20.78 30.22
CA ASP A 289 13.21 21.01 31.30
C ASP A 289 13.68 22.47 31.34
N LEU A 290 13.95 23.07 30.17
CA LEU A 290 14.31 24.49 30.04
C LEU A 290 13.17 25.41 30.49
N LEU A 291 11.93 25.10 30.11
CA LEU A 291 10.76 25.88 30.51
C LEU A 291 10.55 25.83 32.02
N ALA A 292 10.68 24.65 32.63
CA ALA A 292 10.56 24.50 34.09
C ALA A 292 11.63 25.29 34.84
N SER A 293 12.89 25.23 34.38
CA SER A 293 13.98 26.02 34.97
C SER A 293 13.76 27.53 34.78
N GLN A 294 13.24 27.95 33.63
CA GLN A 294 12.91 29.36 33.40
C GLN A 294 11.80 29.85 34.33
N GLU A 295 10.76 29.04 34.55
CA GLU A 295 9.65 29.35 35.45
C GLU A 295 10.12 29.49 36.90
N GLU A 296 10.98 28.58 37.36
CA GLU A 296 11.62 28.64 38.68
C GLU A 296 12.46 29.93 38.86
N MET A 297 13.31 30.26 37.89
CA MET A 297 14.12 31.48 37.93
C MET A 297 13.27 32.75 37.95
N THR A 298 12.19 32.77 37.16
CA THR A 298 11.25 33.90 37.10
C THR A 298 10.50 34.06 38.41
N GLN A 299 10.08 32.96 39.03
CA GLN A 299 9.43 32.97 40.32
C GLN A 299 10.36 33.51 41.42
N SER A 300 11.59 32.99 41.50
CA SER A 300 12.60 33.45 42.46
C SER A 300 12.87 34.95 42.33
N TYR A 301 13.08 35.44 41.11
CA TYR A 301 13.28 36.87 40.84
C TYR A 301 12.10 37.73 41.31
N ASN A 302 10.86 37.29 41.02
CA ASN A 302 9.67 38.03 41.44
C ASN A 302 9.52 38.07 42.97
N GLU A 303 9.84 36.98 43.66
CA GLU A 303 9.83 36.91 45.12
C GLU A 303 10.87 37.85 45.75
N GLU A 304 12.09 37.87 45.22
CA GLU A 304 13.15 38.80 45.65
C GLU A 304 12.72 40.26 45.43
N MET A 305 12.20 40.58 44.25
CA MET A 305 11.73 41.93 43.94
C MET A 305 10.62 42.39 44.88
N LYS A 306 9.69 41.50 45.23
CA LYS A 306 8.64 41.79 46.21
C LYS A 306 9.21 42.02 47.60
N ALA A 307 10.17 41.21 48.04
CA ALA A 307 10.84 41.38 49.34
C ALA A 307 11.59 42.73 49.43
N ILE A 308 12.28 43.13 48.36
CA ILE A 308 12.97 44.43 48.28
C ILE A 308 11.95 45.58 48.38
N GLN A 309 10.83 45.50 47.65
CA GLN A 309 9.78 46.51 47.71
C GLN A 309 9.16 46.60 49.10
N ASP A 310 8.81 45.47 49.71
CA ASP A 310 8.21 45.41 51.05
C ASP A 310 9.15 46.00 52.11
N ASP A 311 10.45 45.74 52.01
CA ASP A 311 11.46 46.33 52.89
C ASP A 311 11.60 47.84 52.68
N ALA A 312 11.63 48.31 51.42
CA ALA A 312 11.67 49.74 51.11
C ALA A 312 10.44 50.48 51.66
N TYR A 313 9.23 49.94 51.47
CA TYR A 313 8.00 50.52 52.03
C TYR A 313 8.00 50.54 53.56
N ARG A 314 8.52 49.48 54.19
CA ARG A 314 8.65 49.41 55.66
C ARG A 314 9.60 50.47 56.19
N ARG A 315 10.76 50.68 55.54
CA ARG A 315 11.71 51.74 55.89
C ARG A 315 11.09 53.12 55.73
N LEU A 316 10.40 53.37 54.61
CA LEU A 316 9.75 54.64 54.35
C LEU A 316 8.67 54.95 55.40
N ARG A 317 7.82 53.98 55.74
CA ARG A 317 6.81 54.12 56.79
C ARG A 317 7.43 54.51 58.13
N LYS A 318 8.52 53.84 58.52
CA LYS A 318 9.23 54.14 59.77
C LYS A 318 9.78 55.58 59.78
N ILE A 319 10.37 56.03 58.67
CA ILE A 319 10.86 57.42 58.54
C ILE A 319 9.70 58.41 58.69
N MET A 320 8.54 58.13 58.09
CA MET A 320 7.36 58.97 58.22
C MET A 320 6.86 59.03 59.67
N GLU A 321 6.74 57.89 60.34
CA GLU A 321 6.32 57.80 61.75
C GLU A 321 7.29 58.57 62.68
N ASP A 322 8.60 58.42 62.48
CA ASP A 322 9.61 59.15 63.25
C ASP A 322 9.59 60.66 62.93
N SER A 323 9.33 61.04 61.67
CA SER A 323 9.16 62.45 61.27
C SER A 323 7.92 63.09 61.91
N GLU A 324 6.81 62.35 62.03
CA GLU A 324 5.60 62.82 62.71
C GLU A 324 5.85 63.02 64.20
N ARG A 325 6.53 62.05 64.84
CA ARG A 325 6.90 62.12 66.27
C ARG A 325 7.77 63.34 66.55
N THR A 326 8.85 63.53 65.79
CA THR A 326 9.76 64.67 65.95
C THR A 326 9.06 66.00 65.69
N LYS A 327 8.17 66.07 64.70
CA LYS A 327 7.34 67.28 64.46
C LYS A 327 6.43 67.60 65.65
N ALA A 328 5.80 66.61 66.25
CA ALA A 328 4.96 66.79 67.44
C ALA A 328 5.78 67.27 68.65
N GLU A 329 6.97 66.71 68.86
CA GLU A 329 7.91 67.14 69.91
C GLU A 329 8.35 68.60 69.73
N LEU A 330 8.70 68.99 68.50
CA LEU A 330 9.08 70.36 68.16
C LEU A 330 7.93 71.34 68.40
N GLU A 331 6.70 70.99 68.02
CA GLU A 331 5.54 71.85 68.25
C GLU A 331 5.25 72.02 69.75
N ASN A 332 5.34 70.94 70.54
CA ASN A 332 5.21 71.02 71.99
C ASN A 332 6.30 71.93 72.61
N ARG A 333 7.55 71.77 72.18
CA ARG A 333 8.66 72.63 72.63
C ARG A 333 8.45 74.09 72.23
N ARG A 334 7.95 74.35 71.03
CA ARG A 334 7.59 75.69 70.55
C ARG A 334 6.49 76.32 71.41
N GLN A 335 5.45 75.56 71.75
CA GLN A 335 4.38 76.04 72.63
C GLN A 335 4.90 76.37 74.03
N ARG A 336 5.75 75.53 74.61
CA ARG A 336 6.42 75.80 75.89
C ARG A 336 7.23 77.09 75.86
N LEU A 337 8.02 77.31 74.80
CA LEU A 337 8.80 78.53 74.62
C LEU A 337 7.89 79.76 74.48
N LYS A 338 6.81 79.69 73.68
CA LYS A 338 5.82 80.77 73.56
C LYS A 338 5.19 81.12 74.91
N SER A 339 4.80 80.13 75.71
CA SER A 339 4.24 80.36 77.05
C SER A 339 5.24 81.07 77.96
N ARG A 340 6.51 80.61 77.96
CA ARG A 340 7.58 81.25 78.74
C ARG A 340 7.92 82.67 78.26
N GLU A 341 7.86 82.92 76.97
CA GLU A 341 8.03 84.27 76.40
C GLU A 341 6.91 85.21 76.90
N ARG A 342 5.65 84.75 76.89
CA ARG A 342 4.53 85.53 77.44
C ARG A 342 4.71 85.82 78.92
N GLU A 343 5.11 84.82 79.71
CA GLU A 343 5.38 84.98 81.14
C GLU A 343 6.48 86.01 81.39
N LEU A 344 7.59 85.94 80.64
CA LEU A 344 8.68 86.92 80.74
C LEU A 344 8.24 88.33 80.34
N LYS A 345 7.41 88.48 79.30
CA LYS A 345 6.84 89.78 78.91
C LYS A 345 5.95 90.35 80.01
N GLN A 346 5.08 89.53 80.63
CA GLN A 346 4.26 89.95 81.77
C GLN A 346 5.12 90.42 82.94
N ARG A 347 6.15 89.65 83.32
CA ARG A 347 7.09 90.04 84.38
C ARG A 347 7.81 91.36 84.08
N ARG A 348 8.19 91.61 82.82
CA ARG A 348 8.83 92.86 82.41
C ARG A 348 7.89 94.05 82.54
N VAL A 349 6.64 93.92 82.08
CA VAL A 349 5.60 94.95 82.28
C VAL A 349 5.39 95.25 83.77
N TRP A 350 5.34 94.21 84.60
CA TRP A 350 5.19 94.35 86.05
C TRP A 350 6.37 95.12 86.68
N ASN A 351 7.60 94.77 86.32
CA ASN A 351 8.81 95.46 86.76
C ASN A 351 8.90 96.91 86.26
N ASP A 352 8.34 97.22 85.08
CA ASP A 352 8.33 98.58 84.52
C ASP A 352 7.22 99.45 85.15
N THR A 353 6.18 98.86 85.74
CA THR A 353 5.12 99.57 86.50
C THR A 353 5.46 99.81 87.99
N GLU A 354 6.48 99.14 88.52
CA GLU A 354 7.01 99.34 89.89
C GLU A 354 8.17 100.35 89.98
N LYS A 355 8.59 100.93 88.85
CA LYS A 355 9.46 102.11 88.80
C LYS A 355 8.63 103.37 88.70
#